data_AF-A0A3M2A690-F1
#
_entry.id   AF-A0A3M2A690-F1
#
_cell.length_a   1.000
_cell.length_b   1.000
_cell.length_c   1.000
_cell.angle_alpha   90.00
_cell.angle_beta   90.00
_cell.angle_gamma   90.00
#
_symmetry.space_group_name_H-M   'P 1'
#
loop_
_entity.id
_entity.type
_entity.pdbx_description
1 polymer ?
#
loop_
_entity_poly.entity_id
_entity_poly.type
_entity_poly.pdbx_seq_one_letter_code
_entity_poly.pdbx_strand_id
1 'polypeptide(L)' 'MRYMSVVILLLVGYSSLLAQPLSGDYTIGGSNPDFATISDAVNALLTDGVAGPVNLNIRPGTYEEN' A
#
# COMPACT_ATOMS: atom_id res chain seq x y z
N MET A 1 -22.64 -11.12 20.32
CA MET A 1 -21.62 -11.61 19.36
C MET A 1 -22.04 -11.45 17.89
N ARG A 2 -23.30 -11.69 17.50
CA ARG A 2 -23.76 -11.57 16.09
C ARG A 2 -23.70 -10.16 15.47
N TYR A 3 -23.81 -9.10 16.27
CA TYR A 3 -23.69 -7.70 15.79
C TYR A 3 -22.25 -7.17 15.78
N MET A 4 -21.35 -7.73 16.60
CA MET A 4 -19.93 -7.32 16.61
C MET A 4 -19.25 -7.63 15.27
N SER A 5 -19.61 -8.74 14.63
CA SER A 5 -19.09 -9.11 13.31
C SER A 5 -19.51 -8.13 12.20
N VAL A 6 -20.70 -7.54 12.27
CA VAL A 6 -21.18 -6.55 11.29
C VAL A 6 -20.52 -5.18 11.52
N VAL A 7 -20.34 -4.78 12.79
CA VAL A 7 -19.66 -3.53 13.15
C VAL A 7 -18.18 -3.57 12.76
N ILE A 8 -17.50 -4.70 12.94
CA ILE A 8 -16.10 -4.87 12.51
C ILE A 8 -16.00 -4.83 10.98
N LEU A 9 -16.95 -5.42 10.24
CA LEU A 9 -16.96 -5.36 8.77
C LEU A 9 -17.16 -3.93 8.25
N LEU A 10 -18.00 -3.15 8.92
CA LEU A 10 -18.22 -1.73 8.61
C LEU A 10 -16.99 -0.88 8.96
N LEU A 11 -16.34 -1.09 10.11
CA LEU A 11 -15.15 -0.33 10.51
C LEU A 11 -13.92 -0.67 9.68
N VAL A 12 -13.67 -1.95 9.41
CA VAL A 12 -12.56 -2.41 8.56
C VAL A 12 -12.79 -1.99 7.11
N GLY A 13 -14.02 -2.11 6.59
CA GLY A 13 -14.37 -1.66 5.25
C GLY A 13 -14.27 -0.14 5.05
N TYR A 14 -14.58 0.66 6.08
CA TYR A 14 -14.43 2.12 6.03
C TYR A 14 -12.96 2.56 5.98
N SER A 15 -12.08 1.81 6.65
CA SER A 15 -10.63 2.06 6.66
C SER A 15 -10.02 1.88 5.26
N SER A 16 -10.57 0.96 4.47
CA SER A 16 -10.16 0.70 3.08
C SER A 16 -10.66 1.74 2.07
N LEU A 17 -11.61 2.60 2.46
CA LEU A 17 -12.21 3.65 1.63
C LEU A 17 -11.52 5.01 1.77
N LEU A 18 -10.64 5.16 2.76
CA LEU A 18 -9.82 6.35 2.93
C LEU A 18 -8.42 6.06 2.38
N ALA A 19 -8.01 6.82 1.37
CA ALA A 19 -6.63 6.82 0.91
C ALA A 19 -5.72 7.17 2.11
N GLN A 20 -4.83 6.25 2.46
CA GLN A 20 -3.89 6.42 3.57
C GLN A 20 -2.56 6.88 2.99
N PRO A 21 -2.17 8.16 3.19
CA PRO A 21 -0.96 8.68 2.60
C PRO A 21 0.28 7.94 3.10
N LEU A 22 1.24 7.76 2.20
CA LEU A 22 2.45 6.96 2.44
C LEU A 22 3.40 7.65 3.42
N SER A 23 4.02 6.86 4.28
CA SER A 23 5.04 7.29 5.23
C SER A 23 5.81 6.07 5.76
N GLY A 24 7.13 6.08 5.59
CA GLY A 24 8.03 5.01 6.03
C GLY A 24 8.71 4.26 4.89
N ASP A 25 9.24 3.10 5.22
CA ASP A 25 9.97 2.22 4.30
C ASP A 25 9.02 1.20 3.66
N TYR A 26 9.08 1.08 2.34
CA TYR A 26 8.33 0.11 1.54
C TYR A 26 9.29 -0.69 0.67
N THR A 27 8.91 -1.90 0.32
CA THR A 27 9.70 -2.83 -0.50
C THR A 27 9.03 -3.07 -1.84
N ILE A 28 9.83 -3.09 -2.90
CA ILE A 28 9.37 -3.35 -4.26
C ILE A 28 10.00 -4.66 -4.75
N GLY A 29 9.13 -5.57 -5.20
CA GLY A 29 9.49 -6.86 -5.81
C GLY A 29 10.02 -7.95 -4.86
N GLY A 30 10.26 -9.14 -5.43
CA GLY A 30 10.64 -10.34 -4.69
C GLY A 30 9.46 -11.05 -4.01
N SER A 31 9.72 -11.78 -2.93
CA SER A 31 8.67 -12.49 -2.18
C SER A 31 8.06 -11.57 -1.11
N ASN A 32 6.73 -11.52 -1.06
CA ASN A 32 5.97 -10.75 -0.08
C ASN A 32 6.36 -9.24 0.02
N PRO A 33 6.43 -8.49 -1.10
CA PRO A 33 6.73 -7.05 -1.05
C PRO A 33 5.49 -6.21 -0.67
N ASP A 34 5.73 -4.93 -0.37
CA ASP A 34 4.67 -3.92 -0.23
C ASP A 34 4.10 -3.54 -1.60
N PHE A 35 4.96 -3.46 -2.63
CA PHE A 35 4.57 -3.24 -4.02
C PHE A 35 5.17 -4.31 -4.93
N ALA A 36 4.37 -4.85 -5.84
CA ALA A 36 4.85 -5.87 -6.78
C ALA A 36 5.74 -5.26 -7.87
N THR A 37 5.36 -4.09 -8.39
CA THR A 37 6.05 -3.38 -9.48
C THR A 37 6.42 -1.96 -9.08
N ILE A 38 7.25 -1.30 -9.90
CA ILE A 38 7.60 0.11 -9.66
C ILE A 38 6.37 0.98 -9.96
N SER A 39 5.63 0.66 -11.02
CA SER A 39 4.36 1.31 -11.37
C SER A 39 3.33 1.27 -10.23
N ASP A 40 3.21 0.17 -9.49
CA ASP A 40 2.31 0.11 -8.32
C ASP A 40 2.70 1.10 -7.23
N ALA A 41 4.01 1.19 -6.92
CA ALA A 41 4.51 2.14 -5.94
C ALA A 41 4.29 3.60 -6.39
N VAL A 42 4.50 3.88 -7.68
CA VAL A 42 4.23 5.21 -8.27
C VAL A 42 2.74 5.53 -8.23
N ASN A 43 1.87 4.59 -8.56
CA ASN A 43 0.43 4.78 -8.49
C ASN A 43 0.00 5.12 -7.07
N ALA A 44 0.48 4.38 -6.06
CA ALA A 44 0.19 4.67 -4.66
C ALA A 44 0.67 6.08 -4.26
N LEU A 45 1.87 6.49 -4.68
CA LEU A 45 2.38 7.86 -4.44
C LEU A 45 1.47 8.94 -5.05
N LEU A 46 0.89 8.68 -6.21
CA LEU A 46 0.01 9.61 -6.92
C LEU A 46 -1.42 9.62 -6.37
N THR A 47 -1.96 8.47 -5.98
CA THR A 47 -3.35 8.34 -5.49
C THR A 47 -3.48 8.63 -4.02
N ASP A 48 -2.56 8.12 -3.21
CA ASP A 48 -2.67 8.15 -1.76
C ASP A 48 -1.92 9.36 -1.18
N GLY A 49 -0.95 9.89 -1.93
CA GLY A 49 -0.13 11.01 -1.52
C GLY A 49 0.90 10.63 -0.45
N VAL A 50 1.57 11.63 0.10
CA VAL A 50 2.70 11.45 1.02
C VAL A 50 2.47 12.28 2.28
N ALA A 51 2.47 11.62 3.44
CA ALA A 51 2.30 12.26 4.76
C ALA A 51 3.60 12.36 5.57
N GLY A 52 4.67 11.75 5.09
CA GLY A 52 5.98 11.77 5.74
C GLY A 52 7.09 11.28 4.79
N PRO A 53 8.32 11.11 5.26
CA PRO A 53 9.39 10.53 4.45
C PRO A 53 8.99 9.15 3.91
N VAL A 54 9.20 8.91 2.62
CA VAL A 54 8.91 7.62 1.96
C VAL A 54 10.19 7.08 1.36
N ASN A 55 10.58 5.89 1.78
CA ASN A 55 11.73 5.17 1.26
C ASN A 55 11.26 3.93 0.49
N LEU A 56 11.54 3.90 -0.81
CA LEU A 56 11.23 2.75 -1.66
C LEU A 56 12.49 1.88 -1.83
N ASN A 57 12.48 0.71 -1.21
CA ASN A 57 13.56 -0.28 -1.25
C ASN A 57 13.30 -1.29 -2.38
N ILE A 58 13.90 -1.03 -3.55
CA ILE A 58 13.77 -1.90 -4.72
C ILE A 58 14.71 -3.09 -4.56
N ARG A 59 14.15 -4.30 -4.50
CA ARG A 59 14.95 -5.52 -4.39
C ARG A 59 15.57 -5.89 -5.74
N PRO A 60 16.74 -6.57 -5.76
CA PRO A 60 17.36 -6.99 -7.01
C PRO A 60 16.43 -7.85 -7.87
N GLY A 61 16.31 -7.50 -9.15
CA GLY A 61 15.43 -8.18 -10.10
C GLY A 61 15.33 -7.38 -11.40
N THR A 62 14.67 -7.97 -12.40
CA THR A 62 14.30 -7.27 -13.64
C THR A 62 12.85 -6.83 -13.52
N TYR A 63 12.61 -5.53 -13.76
CA TYR A 63 11.27 -4.93 -13.75
C TYR A 63 10.99 -4.39 -15.16
N GLU A 64 9.97 -4.93 -15.82
CA GLU A 64 9.52 -4.44 -17.12
C GLU A 64 8.46 -3.36 -16.89
N GLU A 65 8.88 -2.10 -16.98
CA GLU A 65 8.04 -0.92 -16.81
C GLU A 65 7.78 -0.25 -18.18
N ASN A 66 6.65 0.46 -18.32
CA ASN A 66 6.16 1.01 -19.58
C ASN A 66 6.16 2.54 -19.63
#